data_AF-A0AAW1DX43-F1
#
_entry.id   AF-A0AAW1DX43-F1
#
_cell.length_a   1.000
_cell.length_b   1.000
_cell.length_c   1.000
_cell.angle_alpha   90.00
_cell.angle_beta   90.00
_cell.angle_gamma   90.00
#
_symmetry.space_group_name_H-M   'P 1'
#
loop_
_entity.id
_entity.type
_entity.pdbx_description
1 polymer ?
#
loop_
_entity_poly.entity_id
_entity_poly.type
_entity_poly.pdbx_seq_one_letter_code
_entity_poly.pdbx_strand_id
1 'polypeptide(L)'
;MSRAALEAEDSICSILTLNFNRSLLEDLGLSTVDRSLLEDLGLSTVDRSLLEDLGLSTVDRSLLEDLGLSTVDRSLLEDLGLSTVDRSLLEDLGLSTVDRSLLEDLGLSTVDRSLLEDLGLSTVDRSLLEDLGLSTVDRSLLEDLGLSTVDRSLLEDLGLSTVDRSLLEDLGLSTVDWSLLEDLGLSTVDRSLCVCVSAETGPPVTETQLHE
;
A
#
# COMPACT_ATOMS: atom_id res chain seq x y z
N MET A 1 0.83 26.30 -19.59
CA MET A 1 -0.24 25.31 -19.86
C MET A 1 0.16 24.48 -21.09
N SER A 2 1.26 23.73 -20.95
CA SER A 2 1.85 22.97 -22.05
C SER A 2 1.17 21.62 -22.14
N ARG A 3 0.50 21.36 -23.28
CA ARG A 3 0.39 20.12 -24.09
C ARG A 3 0.57 18.69 -23.48
N ALA A 4 0.58 18.54 -22.16
CA ALA A 4 0.59 17.26 -21.42
C ALA A 4 -0.82 16.86 -20.95
N ALA A 5 -1.82 17.73 -21.15
CA ALA A 5 -3.24 17.47 -20.85
C ALA A 5 -3.98 16.79 -22.03
N LEU A 6 -3.28 16.06 -22.88
CA LEU A 6 -3.88 15.26 -23.94
C LEU A 6 -3.56 13.78 -23.68
N GLU A 7 -4.59 13.05 -23.29
CA GLU A 7 -4.78 11.61 -23.50
C GLU A 7 -3.80 10.70 -22.73
N ALA A 8 -4.03 10.53 -21.42
CA ALA A 8 -3.76 9.26 -20.74
C ALA A 8 -4.91 8.27 -21.05
N GLU A 9 -5.23 8.06 -22.34
CA GLU A 9 -6.29 7.11 -22.76
C GLU A 9 -5.75 5.71 -23.05
N ASP A 10 -4.44 5.52 -23.14
CA ASP A 10 -3.83 4.21 -23.33
C ASP A 10 -3.07 3.80 -22.06
N SER A 11 -3.52 2.73 -21.40
CA SER A 11 -2.77 2.01 -20.36
C SER A 11 -1.33 1.79 -20.85
N ILE A 12 -0.33 2.05 -20.00
CA ILE A 12 1.06 1.73 -20.32
C ILE A 12 1.22 0.21 -20.16
N CYS A 13 0.74 -0.55 -21.14
CA CYS A 13 0.72 -2.01 -21.08
C CYS A 13 2.09 -2.63 -21.40
N SER A 14 2.52 -3.46 -20.45
CA SER A 14 3.51 -4.54 -20.56
C SER A 14 4.96 -4.14 -20.89
N ILE A 15 5.73 -3.93 -19.82
CA ILE A 15 7.20 -3.96 -19.86
C ILE A 15 7.66 -5.27 -19.20
N LEU A 16 8.11 -6.22 -20.02
CA LEU A 16 8.67 -7.48 -19.54
C LEU A 16 10.14 -7.30 -19.13
N THR A 17 10.39 -7.51 -17.82
CA THR A 17 11.69 -7.81 -17.20
C THR A 17 12.76 -6.74 -17.40
N LEU A 18 12.67 -5.66 -16.63
CA LEU A 18 13.72 -4.65 -16.46
C LEU A 18 14.02 -4.40 -14.98
N ASN A 19 15.24 -3.94 -14.71
CA ASN A 19 15.59 -3.26 -13.47
C ASN A 19 15.33 -1.76 -13.69
N PHE A 20 14.57 -1.16 -12.79
CA PHE A 20 14.21 0.25 -12.84
C PHE A 20 14.98 1.05 -11.80
N ASN A 21 15.82 1.97 -12.29
CA ASN A 21 16.64 2.82 -11.44
C ASN A 21 16.12 4.27 -11.39
N ARG A 22 14.94 4.52 -11.98
CA ARG A 22 14.23 5.80 -12.05
C ARG A 22 12.72 5.57 -12.06
N SER A 23 12.00 6.54 -11.53
CA SER A 23 10.55 6.69 -11.59
C SER A 23 10.02 6.66 -13.02
N LEU A 24 8.95 5.89 -13.23
CA LEU A 24 8.26 5.76 -14.51
C LEU A 24 7.45 7.02 -14.81
N LEU A 25 6.73 7.53 -13.82
CA LEU A 25 6.05 8.84 -13.88
C LEU A 25 6.49 9.68 -12.68
N GLU A 26 6.64 10.98 -12.93
CA GLU A 26 7.13 11.99 -12.00
C GLU A 26 6.32 13.28 -12.26
N ASP A 27 5.92 14.01 -11.22
CA ASP A 27 5.25 15.32 -11.29
C ASP A 27 3.92 15.34 -12.09
N LEU A 28 2.99 14.42 -11.81
CA LEU A 28 1.76 14.29 -12.58
C LEU A 28 0.50 14.77 -11.84
N GLY A 29 -0.21 15.71 -12.46
CA GLY A 29 -1.53 16.17 -11.99
C GLY A 29 -2.65 15.81 -12.96
N LEU A 30 -3.55 14.87 -12.60
CA LEU A 30 -4.70 14.50 -13.42
C LEU A 30 -6.03 14.79 -12.71
N SER A 31 -7.06 15.06 -13.52
CA SER A 31 -8.44 15.13 -13.03
C SER A 31 -8.93 13.75 -12.61
N THR A 32 -8.89 12.79 -13.53
CA THR A 32 -9.56 11.51 -13.35
C THR A 32 -8.75 10.42 -14.02
N VAL A 33 -8.68 9.27 -13.35
CA VAL A 33 -8.05 8.05 -13.82
C VAL A 33 -9.13 6.96 -13.85
N ASP A 34 -9.69 6.73 -15.03
CA ASP A 34 -10.79 5.76 -15.23
C ASP A 34 -10.27 4.31 -15.31
N ARG A 35 -8.99 4.12 -15.60
CA ARG A 35 -8.28 2.84 -15.74
C ARG A 35 -6.92 2.91 -15.04
N SER A 36 -6.40 1.75 -14.68
CA SER A 36 -5.08 1.57 -14.07
C SER A 36 -3.98 2.26 -14.88
N LEU A 37 -3.12 3.04 -14.20
CA LEU A 37 -2.02 3.76 -14.86
C LEU A 37 -0.94 2.79 -15.33
N LEU A 38 -0.67 1.76 -14.51
CA LEU A 38 0.20 0.64 -14.83
C LEU A 38 -0.56 -0.67 -14.58
N GLU A 39 -0.54 -1.57 -15.55
CA GLU A 39 -1.28 -2.85 -15.56
C GLU A 39 -0.40 -3.93 -16.20
N ASP A 40 -0.41 -5.14 -15.65
CA ASP A 40 0.34 -6.31 -16.15
C ASP A 40 1.88 -6.12 -16.20
N LEU A 41 2.49 -5.70 -15.08
CA LEU A 41 3.94 -5.46 -15.01
C LEU A 41 4.69 -6.58 -14.26
N GLY A 42 5.78 -7.07 -14.86
CA GLY A 42 6.71 -8.01 -14.25
C GLY A 42 8.13 -7.45 -14.17
N LEU A 43 8.55 -6.94 -13.00
CA LEU A 43 9.86 -6.31 -12.81
C LEU A 43 10.77 -7.13 -11.88
N SER A 44 12.06 -7.10 -12.16
CA SER A 44 13.03 -7.75 -11.27
C SER A 44 13.35 -6.84 -10.08
N THR A 45 13.74 -5.60 -10.34
CA THR A 45 14.15 -4.68 -9.26
C THR A 45 13.66 -3.27 -9.54
N VAL A 46 13.22 -2.59 -8.50
CA VAL A 46 12.77 -1.21 -8.48
C VAL A 46 13.61 -0.46 -7.44
N ASP A 47 14.69 0.20 -7.88
CA ASP A 47 15.61 0.93 -6.99
C ASP A 47 15.02 2.31 -6.54
N ARG A 48 14.00 2.79 -7.26
CA ARG A 48 13.29 4.04 -7.04
C ARG A 48 11.79 3.85 -7.25
N SER A 49 11.00 4.69 -6.60
CA SER A 49 9.55 4.85 -6.74
C SER A 49 9.09 4.70 -8.17
N LEU A 50 8.10 3.84 -8.45
CA LEU A 50 7.55 3.72 -9.80
C LEU A 50 6.81 5.00 -10.19
N LEU A 51 6.08 5.58 -9.24
CA LEU A 51 5.37 6.84 -9.41
C LEU A 51 5.73 7.78 -8.27
N GLU A 52 6.06 9.01 -8.60
CA GLU A 52 6.56 10.04 -7.68
C GLU A 52 5.83 11.36 -7.93
N ASP A 53 5.41 12.05 -6.87
CA ASP A 53 4.75 13.36 -6.93
C ASP A 53 3.45 13.37 -7.77
N LEU A 54 2.45 12.56 -7.37
CA LEU A 54 1.16 12.44 -8.06
C LEU A 54 0.02 13.16 -7.34
N GLY A 55 -0.70 14.02 -8.07
CA GLY A 55 -1.93 14.67 -7.61
C GLY A 55 -3.13 14.32 -8.48
N LEU A 56 -4.05 13.48 -8.00
CA LEU A 56 -5.24 13.06 -8.77
C LEU A 56 -6.54 13.45 -8.06
N SER A 57 -7.56 13.92 -8.79
CA SER A 57 -8.86 14.14 -8.14
C SER A 57 -9.58 12.82 -7.88
N THR A 58 -9.62 11.92 -8.85
CA THR A 58 -10.40 10.67 -8.75
C THR A 58 -9.69 9.51 -9.43
N VAL A 59 -9.70 8.35 -8.78
CA VAL A 59 -9.28 7.05 -9.32
C VAL A 59 -10.48 6.09 -9.24
N ASP A 60 -11.03 5.68 -10.39
CA ASP A 60 -12.25 4.86 -10.44
C ASP A 60 -11.97 3.34 -10.29
N ARG A 61 -10.76 2.91 -10.62
CA ARG A 61 -10.28 1.51 -10.50
C ARG A 61 -9.13 1.46 -9.51
N SER A 62 -8.00 0.93 -9.94
CA SER A 62 -6.70 0.90 -9.29
C SER A 62 -5.77 1.88 -10.00
N LEU A 63 -4.68 2.23 -9.32
CA LEU A 63 -3.61 3.05 -9.88
C LEU A 63 -2.51 2.14 -10.44
N LEU A 64 -2.18 1.05 -9.72
CA LEU A 64 -1.42 -0.09 -10.23
C LEU A 64 -2.24 -1.39 -10.08
N GLU A 65 -2.27 -2.22 -11.11
CA GLU A 65 -3.02 -3.49 -11.16
C GLU A 65 -2.14 -4.61 -11.73
N ASP A 66 -2.22 -5.82 -11.18
CA ASP A 66 -1.51 -7.01 -11.70
C ASP A 66 0.03 -6.83 -11.79
N LEU A 67 0.67 -6.49 -10.66
CA LEU A 67 2.12 -6.28 -10.58
C LEU A 67 2.84 -7.45 -9.89
N GLY A 68 3.87 -7.99 -10.56
CA GLY A 68 4.81 -8.96 -9.99
C GLY A 68 6.23 -8.39 -9.90
N LEU A 69 6.73 -8.09 -8.70
CA LEU A 69 8.06 -7.51 -8.51
C LEU A 69 8.94 -8.35 -7.57
N SER A 70 10.22 -8.55 -7.89
CA SER A 70 11.11 -9.27 -6.96
C SER A 70 11.58 -8.38 -5.81
N THR A 71 12.01 -7.14 -6.09
CA THR A 71 12.59 -6.27 -5.06
C THR A 71 12.20 -4.82 -5.29
N VAL A 72 11.81 -4.13 -4.20
CA VAL A 72 11.55 -2.69 -4.12
C VAL A 72 12.46 -2.09 -3.05
N ASP A 73 13.46 -1.29 -3.43
CA ASP A 73 14.47 -0.76 -2.50
C ASP A 73 14.01 0.51 -1.76
N ARG A 74 13.04 1.23 -2.34
CA ARG A 74 12.46 2.47 -1.79
C ARG A 74 10.96 2.28 -1.54
N SER A 75 10.14 2.89 -2.38
CA SER A 75 8.70 2.83 -2.37
C SER A 75 8.21 2.42 -3.76
N LEU A 76 6.96 1.99 -3.89
CA LEU A 76 6.32 1.88 -5.20
C LEU A 76 5.70 3.21 -5.59
N LEU A 77 5.06 3.87 -4.63
CA LEU A 77 4.49 5.20 -4.80
C LEU A 77 5.05 6.14 -3.72
N GLU A 78 5.52 7.30 -4.15
CA GLU A 78 6.08 8.36 -3.32
C GLU A 78 5.27 9.65 -3.56
N ASP A 79 4.92 10.36 -2.48
CA ASP A 79 4.22 11.65 -2.51
C ASP A 79 2.91 11.67 -3.34
N LEU A 80 1.86 11.01 -2.84
CA LEU A 80 0.54 10.99 -3.47
C LEU A 80 -0.50 11.84 -2.72
N GLY A 81 -1.19 12.71 -3.46
CA GLY A 81 -2.36 13.44 -2.99
C GLY A 81 -3.59 13.13 -3.84
N LEU A 82 -4.56 12.37 -3.31
CA LEU A 82 -5.80 12.06 -4.03
C LEU A 82 -7.05 12.51 -3.29
N SER A 83 -8.07 12.96 -4.02
CA SER A 83 -9.37 13.26 -3.39
C SER A 83 -10.21 12.00 -3.20
N THR A 84 -10.32 11.14 -4.21
CA THR A 84 -11.22 9.98 -4.13
C THR A 84 -10.61 8.76 -4.82
N VAL A 85 -10.73 7.60 -4.16
CA VAL A 85 -10.40 6.27 -4.69
C VAL A 85 -11.63 5.37 -4.56
N ASP A 86 -12.22 4.95 -5.69
CA ASP A 86 -13.50 4.20 -5.71
C ASP A 86 -13.35 2.69 -5.52
N ARG A 87 -12.22 2.10 -5.96
CA ARG A 87 -11.87 0.71 -5.66
C ARG A 87 -10.68 0.66 -4.72
N SER A 88 -9.49 0.70 -5.29
CA SER A 88 -8.22 0.47 -4.61
C SER A 88 -7.18 1.41 -5.17
N LEU A 89 -6.12 1.67 -4.43
CA LEU A 89 -4.93 2.32 -5.00
C LEU A 89 -4.10 1.28 -5.74
N LEU A 90 -3.97 0.09 -5.14
CA LEU A 90 -3.16 -1.01 -5.62
C LEU A 90 -3.94 -2.32 -5.51
N GLU A 91 -3.99 -3.07 -6.61
CA GLU A 91 -4.78 -4.30 -6.77
C GLU A 91 -3.89 -5.41 -7.36
N ASP A 92 -3.99 -6.62 -6.81
CA ASP A 92 -3.30 -7.82 -7.32
C ASP A 92 -1.77 -7.68 -7.42
N LEU A 93 -1.09 -7.47 -6.27
CA LEU A 93 0.37 -7.33 -6.24
C LEU A 93 1.06 -8.52 -5.57
N GLY A 94 2.05 -9.08 -6.28
CA GLY A 94 2.99 -10.07 -5.74
C GLY A 94 4.41 -9.51 -5.62
N LEU A 95 4.89 -9.27 -4.40
CA LEU A 95 6.26 -8.78 -4.14
C LEU A 95 7.07 -9.78 -3.31
N SER A 96 8.34 -10.01 -3.66
CA SER A 96 9.22 -10.81 -2.80
C SER A 96 9.80 -9.97 -1.66
N THR A 97 10.34 -8.78 -1.94
CA THR A 97 11.00 -7.96 -0.91
C THR A 97 10.69 -6.48 -1.09
N VAL A 98 10.36 -5.81 0.02
CA VAL A 98 10.22 -4.37 0.15
C VAL A 98 11.15 -3.87 1.26
N ASP A 99 12.22 -3.16 0.91
CA ASP A 99 13.26 -2.74 1.86
C ASP A 99 12.84 -1.53 2.71
N ARG A 100 11.96 -0.68 2.17
CA ARG A 100 11.52 0.56 2.82
C ARG A 100 10.02 0.50 3.05
N SER A 101 9.26 0.93 2.07
CA SER A 101 7.81 1.05 2.16
C SER A 101 7.20 0.65 0.84
N LEU A 102 5.91 0.34 0.83
CA LEU A 102 5.17 0.15 -0.41
C LEU A 102 4.60 1.50 -0.84
N LEU A 103 4.05 2.25 0.13
CA LEU A 103 3.68 3.66 0.02
C LEU A 103 4.39 4.48 1.09
N GLU A 104 5.03 5.57 0.70
CA GLU A 104 5.77 6.47 1.61
C GLU A 104 4.81 7.53 2.16
N ASP A 105 4.49 8.56 1.38
CA ASP A 105 3.64 9.68 1.82
C ASP A 105 2.33 9.73 1.04
N LEU A 106 1.20 9.58 1.74
CA LEU A 106 -0.11 9.52 1.09
C LEU A 106 -1.18 10.34 1.84
N GLY A 107 -1.77 11.30 1.13
CA GLY A 107 -2.91 12.09 1.59
C GLY A 107 -4.16 11.80 0.79
N LEU A 108 -5.19 11.22 1.41
CA LEU A 108 -6.48 10.94 0.77
C LEU A 108 -7.67 11.54 1.50
N SER A 109 -8.65 12.06 0.75
CA SER A 109 -9.92 12.44 1.36
C SER A 109 -10.85 11.23 1.52
N THR A 110 -11.02 10.39 0.50
CA THR A 110 -11.99 9.28 0.55
C THR A 110 -11.49 8.04 -0.16
N VAL A 111 -11.68 6.89 0.49
CA VAL A 111 -11.44 5.55 -0.05
C VAL A 111 -12.71 4.71 0.13
N ASP A 112 -13.36 4.30 -0.97
CA ASP A 112 -14.67 3.65 -0.94
C ASP A 112 -14.61 2.12 -0.68
N ARG A 113 -13.56 1.44 -1.14
CA ARG A 113 -13.30 0.03 -0.76
C ARG A 113 -12.06 -0.05 0.12
N SER A 114 -10.91 -0.20 -0.51
CA SER A 114 -9.64 -0.55 0.11
C SER A 114 -8.58 0.43 -0.38
N LEU A 115 -7.51 0.60 0.38
CA LEU A 115 -6.31 1.23 -0.18
C LEU A 115 -5.52 0.20 -0.97
N LEU A 116 -5.32 -0.99 -0.38
CA LEU A 116 -4.60 -2.10 -0.95
C LEU A 116 -5.48 -3.36 -0.92
N GLU A 117 -5.60 -4.03 -2.06
CA GLU A 117 -6.43 -5.23 -2.27
C GLU A 117 -5.55 -6.34 -2.88
N ASP A 118 -5.67 -7.57 -2.37
CA ASP A 118 -5.01 -8.77 -2.89
C ASP A 118 -3.46 -8.63 -3.00
N LEU A 119 -2.80 -8.46 -1.85
CA LEU A 119 -1.34 -8.34 -1.77
C LEU A 119 -0.69 -9.60 -1.21
N GLY A 120 0.31 -10.13 -1.93
CA GLY A 120 1.21 -11.18 -1.45
C GLY A 120 2.64 -10.67 -1.30
N LEU A 121 3.13 -10.52 -0.06
CA LEU A 121 4.50 -10.09 0.23
C LEU A 121 5.27 -11.17 1.00
N SER A 122 6.51 -11.47 0.59
CA SER A 122 7.38 -12.34 1.40
C SER A 122 8.05 -11.58 2.54
N THR A 123 8.66 -10.43 2.26
CA THR A 123 9.41 -9.67 3.28
C THR A 123 9.20 -8.17 3.14
N VAL A 124 8.93 -7.51 4.27
CA VAL A 124 8.88 -6.05 4.42
C VAL A 124 9.81 -5.63 5.57
N ASP A 125 10.87 -4.89 5.25
CA ASP A 125 11.95 -4.57 6.20
C ASP A 125 11.63 -3.38 7.14
N ARG A 126 10.84 -2.39 6.68
CA ARG A 126 10.38 -1.29 7.55
C ARG A 126 8.87 -1.28 7.71
N SER A 127 8.16 -0.72 6.74
CA SER A 127 6.73 -0.51 6.82
C SER A 127 6.09 -0.90 5.50
N LEU A 128 4.80 -1.23 5.52
CA LEU A 128 4.05 -1.35 4.29
C LEU A 128 3.56 0.05 3.87
N LEU A 129 3.05 0.81 4.84
CA LEU A 129 2.69 2.22 4.71
C LEU A 129 3.44 3.05 5.76
N GLU A 130 4.16 4.09 5.34
CA GLU A 130 4.94 4.97 6.22
C GLU A 130 4.05 6.09 6.78
N ASP A 131 3.70 7.11 5.99
CA ASP A 131 2.92 8.27 6.43
C ASP A 131 1.58 8.38 5.70
N LEU A 132 0.49 8.13 6.43
CA LEU A 132 -0.85 8.08 5.85
C LEU A 132 -1.83 9.05 6.53
N GLY A 133 -2.34 10.02 5.77
CA GLY A 133 -3.42 10.90 6.18
C GLY A 133 -4.70 10.64 5.41
N LEU A 134 -5.69 9.95 6.00
CA LEU A 134 -7.01 9.74 5.38
C LEU A 134 -8.14 10.44 6.14
N SER A 135 -9.05 11.08 5.41
CA SER A 135 -10.28 11.57 6.03
C SER A 135 -11.29 10.44 6.22
N THR A 136 -11.59 9.63 5.21
CA THR A 136 -12.63 8.60 5.31
C THR A 136 -12.28 7.33 4.54
N VAL A 137 -12.53 6.17 5.16
CA VAL A 137 -12.42 4.83 4.57
C VAL A 137 -13.70 4.04 4.82
N ASP A 138 -14.38 3.64 3.75
CA ASP A 138 -15.73 3.05 3.82
C ASP A 138 -15.75 1.53 4.08
N ARG A 139 -14.74 0.78 3.62
CA ARG A 139 -14.56 -0.63 4.01
C ARG A 139 -13.30 -0.80 4.86
N SER A 140 -12.16 -0.94 4.21
CA SER A 140 -10.92 -1.43 4.80
C SER A 140 -9.77 -0.53 4.36
N LEU A 141 -8.70 -0.45 5.16
CA LEU A 141 -7.45 0.09 4.64
C LEU A 141 -6.78 -0.96 3.76
N LEU A 142 -6.67 -2.17 4.29
CA LEU A 142 -6.02 -3.32 3.67
C LEU A 142 -6.97 -4.51 3.67
N GLU A 143 -7.11 -5.16 2.52
CA GLU A 143 -7.94 -6.34 2.28
C GLU A 143 -7.11 -7.45 1.65
N ASP A 144 -7.30 -8.69 2.08
CA ASP A 144 -6.67 -9.89 1.53
C ASP A 144 -5.12 -9.82 1.44
N LEU A 145 -4.48 -9.50 2.57
CA LEU A 145 -3.04 -9.33 2.65
C LEU A 145 -2.35 -10.59 3.21
N GLY A 146 -1.46 -11.19 2.42
CA GLY A 146 -0.59 -12.29 2.84
C GLY A 146 0.86 -11.84 3.03
N LEU A 147 1.34 -11.77 4.27
CA LEU A 147 2.74 -11.45 4.60
C LEU A 147 3.45 -12.63 5.27
N SER A 148 4.65 -12.97 4.80
CA SER A 148 5.50 -13.92 5.54
C SER A 148 6.23 -13.22 6.69
N THR A 149 6.94 -12.12 6.42
CA THR A 149 7.75 -11.43 7.44
C THR A 149 7.60 -9.92 7.33
N VAL A 150 7.36 -9.28 8.48
CA VAL A 150 7.43 -7.82 8.66
C VAL A 150 8.36 -7.52 9.83
N ASP A 151 9.44 -6.80 9.57
CA ASP A 151 10.53 -6.58 10.54
C ASP A 151 10.21 -5.47 11.56
N ARG A 152 9.51 -4.41 11.15
CA ARG A 152 9.13 -3.29 12.03
C ARG A 152 7.62 -3.18 12.21
N SER A 153 6.95 -2.54 11.26
CA SER A 153 5.53 -2.22 11.37
C SER A 153 4.82 -2.52 10.06
N LEU A 154 3.51 -2.74 10.10
CA LEU A 154 2.73 -2.76 8.87
C LEU A 154 2.38 -1.32 8.48
N LEU A 155 2.01 -0.52 9.47
CA LEU A 155 1.64 0.90 9.38
C LEU A 155 2.49 1.69 10.38
N GLU A 156 3.25 2.69 9.93
CA GLU A 156 4.11 3.51 10.81
C GLU A 156 3.30 4.67 11.41
N ASP A 157 2.94 5.68 10.61
CA ASP A 157 2.21 6.88 11.03
C ASP A 157 0.84 6.98 10.33
N LEU A 158 -0.23 6.73 11.10
CA LEU A 158 -1.60 6.71 10.57
C LEU A 158 -2.49 7.79 11.20
N GLY A 159 -2.86 8.79 10.41
CA GLY A 159 -3.87 9.79 10.76
C GLY A 159 -5.20 9.53 10.05
N LEU A 160 -6.24 9.12 10.79
CA LEU A 160 -7.57 8.85 10.22
C LEU A 160 -8.71 9.58 10.95
N SER A 161 -9.62 10.17 10.17
CA SER A 161 -10.83 10.76 10.75
C SER A 161 -11.92 9.72 11.00
N THR A 162 -12.27 8.95 9.97
CA THR A 162 -13.33 7.94 10.00
C THR A 162 -12.94 6.67 9.25
N VAL A 163 -13.26 5.53 9.88
CA VAL A 163 -13.26 4.21 9.24
C VAL A 163 -14.57 3.52 9.57
N ASP A 164 -15.29 3.08 8.54
CA ASP A 164 -16.67 2.59 8.67
C ASP A 164 -16.77 1.10 9.03
N ARG A 165 -15.87 0.24 8.53
CA ARG A 165 -15.87 -1.21 8.85
C ARG A 165 -14.65 -1.69 9.63
N SER A 166 -13.47 -1.63 9.02
CA SER A 166 -12.25 -2.25 9.55
C SER A 166 -11.02 -1.48 9.07
N LEU A 167 -9.92 -1.55 9.82
CA LEU A 167 -8.63 -1.09 9.30
C LEU A 167 -7.97 -2.18 8.45
N LEU A 168 -8.06 -3.43 8.89
CA LEU A 168 -7.42 -4.58 8.27
C LEU A 168 -8.47 -5.69 8.15
N GLU A 169 -8.61 -6.28 6.96
CA GLU A 169 -9.49 -7.42 6.69
C GLU A 169 -8.67 -8.55 6.05
N ASP A 170 -8.91 -9.78 6.49
CA ASP A 170 -8.28 -11.01 5.96
C ASP A 170 -6.74 -10.97 5.84
N LEU A 171 -6.10 -10.65 6.98
CA LEU A 171 -4.64 -10.56 7.10
C LEU A 171 -4.02 -11.92 7.49
N GLY A 172 -3.24 -12.51 6.59
CA GLY A 172 -2.39 -13.67 6.86
C GLY A 172 -0.97 -13.26 7.21
N LEU A 173 -0.47 -13.62 8.40
CA LEU A 173 0.89 -13.29 8.86
C LEU A 173 1.61 -14.53 9.35
N SER A 174 2.85 -14.75 8.95
CA SER A 174 3.70 -15.79 9.56
C SER A 174 4.52 -15.25 10.73
N THR A 175 5.20 -14.11 10.53
CA THR A 175 6.09 -13.49 11.52
C THR A 175 5.98 -11.98 11.48
N VAL A 176 5.81 -11.37 12.66
CA VAL A 176 5.89 -9.92 12.87
C VAL A 176 6.80 -9.69 14.06
N ASP A 177 7.89 -8.95 13.86
CA ASP A 177 8.93 -8.80 14.88
C ASP A 177 8.65 -7.69 15.89
N TRP A 178 7.89 -6.64 15.53
CA TRP A 178 7.68 -5.48 16.40
C TRP A 178 6.21 -5.10 16.65
N SER A 179 5.47 -4.65 15.63
CA SER A 179 4.06 -4.23 15.78
C SER A 179 3.30 -4.28 14.45
N LEU A 180 1.96 -4.23 14.50
CA LEU A 180 1.15 -4.02 13.29
C LEU A 180 0.96 -2.53 12.99
N LEU A 181 1.00 -1.69 14.01
CA LEU A 181 0.76 -0.26 13.93
C LEU A 181 1.62 0.42 14.99
N GLU A 182 2.42 1.41 14.60
CA GLU A 182 3.33 2.12 15.51
C GLU A 182 2.66 3.36 16.12
N ASP A 183 2.24 4.31 15.28
CA ASP A 183 1.58 5.55 15.70
C ASP A 183 0.22 5.74 15.01
N LEU A 184 -0.81 6.02 15.82
CA LEU A 184 -2.20 6.07 15.37
C LEU A 184 -2.93 7.27 15.95
N GLY A 185 -3.33 8.20 15.08
CA GLY A 185 -4.27 9.28 15.36
C GLY A 185 -5.65 8.98 14.81
N LEU A 186 -6.62 8.61 15.67
CA LEU A 186 -8.03 8.38 15.28
C LEU A 186 -8.96 9.42 15.89
N SER A 187 -9.88 9.95 15.08
CA SER A 187 -10.98 10.79 15.58
C SER A 187 -12.23 9.96 15.93
N THR A 188 -12.66 9.06 15.04
CA THR A 188 -13.90 8.29 15.20
C THR A 188 -13.84 6.93 14.49
N VAL A 189 -14.34 5.87 15.14
CA VAL A 189 -14.44 4.51 14.57
C VAL A 189 -15.86 4.00 14.83
N ASP A 190 -16.62 3.70 13.78
CA ASP A 190 -18.03 3.29 13.91
C ASP A 190 -18.16 1.78 14.23
N ARG A 191 -17.24 0.95 13.71
CA ARG A 191 -17.11 -0.47 14.07
C ARG A 191 -15.65 -0.92 14.14
N SER A 192 -15.40 -1.78 15.12
CA SER A 192 -14.12 -2.38 15.56
C SER A 192 -12.94 -2.42 14.58
N LEU A 193 -11.74 -2.22 15.13
CA LEU A 193 -10.49 -2.89 14.70
C LEU A 193 -10.71 -4.42 14.71
N CYS A 194 -11.29 -4.99 13.64
CA CYS A 194 -11.45 -6.44 13.52
C CYS A 194 -10.26 -6.99 12.74
N VAL A 195 -9.18 -7.29 13.46
CA VAL A 195 -8.01 -7.95 12.91
C VAL A 195 -8.29 -9.46 12.86
N CYS A 196 -8.67 -9.98 11.69
CA CYS A 196 -8.69 -11.43 11.45
C CYS A 196 -7.27 -11.89 11.08
N VAL A 197 -6.38 -12.01 12.07
CA VAL A 197 -5.03 -12.57 11.84
C VAL A 197 -5.08 -14.09 11.90
N SER A 198 -4.83 -14.73 10.77
CA SER A 198 -4.50 -16.15 10.72
C SER A 198 -2.98 -16.30 10.86
N ALA A 199 -2.49 -16.45 12.09
CA ALA A 199 -1.08 -16.75 12.36
C ALA A 199 -0.86 -18.26 12.53
N GLU A 200 -0.03 -18.88 11.68
CA GLU A 200 0.52 -20.21 11.97
C GLU A 200 1.64 -20.07 13.02
N THR A 201 1.30 -20.18 14.30
CA THR A 201 2.29 -20.09 15.39
C THR A 201 3.29 -21.26 15.34
N GLY A 202 4.57 -20.96 15.10
CA GLY A 202 5.73 -21.80 15.44
C GLY A 202 5.99 -21.86 16.97
N PRO A 203 6.86 -22.74 17.48
CA PRO A 203 6.83 -23.25 18.86
C PRO A 203 7.25 -22.20 19.94
N PRO A 204 6.94 -22.46 21.24
CA PRO A 204 6.82 -21.42 22.26
C PRO A 204 8.17 -20.88 22.73
N VAL A 205 8.25 -19.56 22.90
CA VAL A 205 9.36 -18.90 23.61
C VAL A 205 9.20 -19.18 25.10
N THR A 206 10.16 -19.90 25.69
CA THR A 206 10.18 -20.25 27.10
C THR A 206 10.33 -19.00 27.98
N GLU A 207 9.38 -18.81 28.91
CA GLU A 207 9.50 -17.88 30.04
C GLU A 207 10.88 -18.03 30.71
N THR A 208 11.65 -16.96 30.73
CA THR A 208 12.81 -16.85 31.63
C THR A 208 12.36 -16.10 32.87
N GLN A 209 12.28 -16.82 33.99
CA GLN A 209 11.99 -16.28 35.31
C GLN A 209 12.95 -15.13 35.67
N LEU A 210 12.40 -14.05 36.24
CA LEU A 210 13.12 -13.21 37.19
C LEU A 210 12.27 -13.07 38.46
N HIS A 211 12.73 -13.72 39.53
CA HIS A 211 12.50 -13.33 40.93
C HIS A 211 12.90 -11.83 41.08
N GLU A 212 12.27 -11.00 41.90
CA GLU A 212 11.75 -11.16 43.27
C GLU A 212 10.43 -10.40 43.51
#